data_AF-A0A1E3L9G2-F1
#
_entry.id   AF-A0A1E3L9G2-F1
#
_cell.length_a   1.000
_cell.length_b   1.000
_cell.length_c   1.000
_cell.angle_alpha   90.00
_cell.angle_beta   90.00
_cell.angle_gamma   90.00
#
_symmetry.space_group_name_H-M   'P 1'
#
loop_
_entity.id
_entity.type
_entity.pdbx_description
1 polymer ?
#
loop_
_entity_poly.entity_id
_entity_poly.type
_entity_poly.pdbx_seq_one_letter_code
_entity_poly.pdbx_strand_id
1 'polypeptide(L)'
;MNAVMNRMEKMDFKKVFMMIILVALVFAVLAPLSAKSAHAALANGTYSVDYKVLADGTENTSRLDSYVVKPATVTVVNGVNTARLTITSSNLITAFKVEQNGQLVDATVVSTNTSANTRVVEFPVADLDSKVNAYAEIKIPVINYTGKYNVQLQFDTDSI
;
A
#
# COMPACT_ATOMS: atom_id res chain seq x y z
N MET A 1 -20.86 43.95 -1.64
CA MET A 1 -20.59 42.63 -2.24
C MET A 1 -19.20 42.21 -1.81
N ASN A 2 -19.09 41.53 -0.65
CA ASN A 2 -17.80 41.16 -0.08
C ASN A 2 -17.73 39.64 0.17
N ALA A 3 -16.64 39.08 -0.35
CA ALA A 3 -15.94 37.89 0.11
C ALA A 3 -16.76 36.59 0.27
N VAL A 4 -16.82 35.81 -0.82
CA VAL A 4 -16.95 34.34 -0.71
C VAL A 4 -15.63 33.83 -0.13
N MET A 5 -15.60 33.80 1.20
CA MET A 5 -14.49 33.35 2.03
C MET A 5 -14.24 31.86 1.78
N ASN A 6 -12.99 31.58 1.45
CA ASN A 6 -12.34 30.28 1.37
C ASN A 6 -12.73 29.39 2.57
N ARG A 7 -13.64 28.42 2.37
CA ARG A 7 -14.01 27.41 3.40
C ARG A 7 -13.38 26.05 3.10
N MET A 8 -12.10 26.04 2.77
CA MET A 8 -11.24 24.92 3.15
C MET A 8 -10.92 25.12 4.62
N GLU A 9 -11.82 24.62 5.46
CA GLU A 9 -11.60 24.45 6.89
C GLU A 9 -10.26 23.72 7.04
N LYS A 10 -9.25 24.41 7.58
CA LYS A 10 -7.92 23.86 7.86
C LYS A 10 -8.15 22.63 8.73
N MET A 11 -8.11 21.46 8.10
CA MET A 11 -8.23 20.19 8.78
C MET A 11 -7.04 20.11 9.75
N ASP A 12 -7.29 20.37 11.02
CA ASP A 12 -6.27 20.41 12.06
C ASP A 12 -5.45 19.12 11.96
N PHE A 13 -4.13 19.26 11.78
CA PHE A 13 -3.22 18.12 11.63
C PHE A 13 -3.35 17.11 12.79
N LYS A 14 -3.75 17.59 13.99
CA LYS A 14 -4.09 16.77 15.17
C LYS A 14 -5.36 15.92 14.98
N LYS A 15 -6.39 16.42 14.27
CA LYS A 15 -7.63 15.69 13.96
C LYS A 15 -7.42 14.66 12.86
N VAL A 16 -6.57 14.96 11.87
CA VAL A 16 -6.14 13.98 10.84
C VAL A 16 -5.37 12.83 11.50
N PHE A 17 -4.42 13.14 12.38
CA PHE A 17 -3.65 12.13 13.10
C PHE A 17 -4.51 11.30 14.06
N MET A 18 -5.49 11.91 14.73
CA MET A 18 -6.43 11.21 15.63
C MET A 18 -7.44 10.33 14.88
N MET A 19 -7.87 10.72 13.68
CA MET A 19 -8.77 9.92 12.84
C MET A 19 -8.06 8.69 12.23
N ILE A 20 -6.77 8.81 11.89
CA ILE A 20 -5.94 7.68 11.46
C ILE A 20 -5.73 6.67 12.60
N ILE A 21 -5.54 7.14 13.84
CA ILE A 21 -5.40 6.27 15.02
C ILE A 21 -6.69 5.53 15.36
N LEU A 22 -7.86 6.14 15.15
CA LEU A 22 -9.15 5.50 15.46
C LEU A 22 -9.48 4.35 14.49
N VAL A 23 -9.10 4.47 13.21
CA VAL A 23 -9.26 3.39 12.21
C VAL A 23 -8.30 2.24 12.51
N ALA A 24 -7.07 2.52 12.96
CA ALA A 24 -6.11 1.50 13.37
C ALA A 24 -6.57 0.71 14.62
N LEU A 25 -7.27 1.35 15.56
CA LEU A 25 -7.78 0.70 16.78
C LEU A 25 -8.92 -0.30 16.53
N VAL A 26 -9.77 -0.06 15.52
CA VAL A 26 -10.87 -1.00 15.18
C VAL A 26 -10.33 -2.29 14.55
N PHE A 27 -9.14 -2.26 13.93
CA PHE A 27 -8.48 -3.45 13.36
C PHE A 27 -7.76 -4.33 14.41
N ALA A 28 -7.51 -3.83 15.62
CA ALA A 28 -6.69 -4.54 16.61
C ALA A 28 -7.42 -5.65 17.39
N VAL A 29 -8.73 -5.84 17.22
CA VAL A 29 -9.53 -6.69 18.14
C VAL A 29 -9.71 -8.14 17.67
N LEU A 30 -9.35 -8.49 16.43
CA LEU A 30 -9.57 -9.86 15.89
C LEU A 30 -8.42 -10.38 15.01
N ALA A 31 -7.24 -10.59 15.58
CA ALA A 31 -6.21 -11.41 14.92
C ALA A 31 -5.95 -12.69 15.73
N PRO A 32 -6.11 -13.91 15.16
CA PRO A 32 -5.66 -15.13 15.82
C PRO A 32 -4.14 -15.14 15.92
N LEU A 33 -3.60 -15.34 17.14
CA LEU A 33 -2.19 -15.63 17.38
C LEU A 33 -1.84 -16.98 16.71
N SER A 34 -1.44 -16.94 15.44
CA SER A 34 -0.68 -18.03 14.83
C SER A 34 0.80 -17.69 14.98
N ALA A 35 1.49 -18.41 15.85
CA ALA A 35 2.93 -18.33 16.02
C ALA A 35 3.62 -18.88 14.76
N LYS A 36 3.82 -18.02 13.76
CA LYS A 36 4.80 -18.23 12.69
C LYS A 36 6.16 -17.76 13.21
N SER A 37 7.20 -18.54 12.87
CA SER A 37 8.58 -18.42 13.34
C SER A 37 9.03 -16.97 13.52
N ALA A 38 9.48 -16.62 14.72
CA ALA A 38 9.99 -15.30 15.04
C ALA A 38 11.35 -15.09 14.36
N HIS A 39 11.35 -14.57 13.14
CA HIS A 39 12.39 -13.60 12.77
C HIS A 39 12.30 -12.47 13.81
N ALA A 40 13.44 -11.95 14.26
CA ALA A 40 13.45 -10.90 15.28
C ALA A 40 12.54 -9.76 14.81
N ALA A 41 11.47 -9.49 15.56
CA ALA A 41 10.51 -8.47 15.19
C ALA A 41 11.24 -7.13 15.01
N LEU A 42 11.02 -6.48 13.85
CA LEU A 42 11.62 -5.18 13.56
C LEU A 42 11.26 -4.19 14.67
N ALA A 43 12.25 -3.38 15.08
CA ALA A 43 12.01 -2.31 16.03
C ALA A 43 11.06 -1.26 15.45
N ASN A 44 10.48 -0.42 16.32
CA ASN A 44 9.68 0.70 15.83
C ASN A 44 10.55 1.63 14.98
N GLY A 45 10.11 1.94 13.77
CA GLY A 45 10.94 2.66 12.82
C GLY A 45 10.30 2.86 11.46
N THR A 46 11.02 3.53 10.57
CA THR A 46 10.69 3.64 9.15
C THR A 46 11.88 3.13 8.35
N TYR A 47 11.60 2.19 7.46
CA TYR A 47 12.57 1.42 6.71
C TYR A 47 12.34 1.62 5.22
N SER A 48 13.43 1.57 4.47
CA SER A 48 13.42 1.55 3.02
C SER A 48 13.64 0.10 2.60
N VAL A 49 12.63 -0.55 2.03
CA VAL A 49 12.62 -2.00 1.80
C VAL A 49 12.48 -2.26 0.31
N ASP A 50 13.45 -2.96 -0.26
CA ASP A 50 13.34 -3.43 -1.64
C ASP A 50 12.21 -4.46 -1.75
N TYR A 51 11.58 -4.52 -2.91
CA TYR A 51 10.51 -5.47 -3.17
C TYR A 51 10.36 -5.74 -4.67
N LYS A 52 9.67 -6.82 -4.99
CA LYS A 52 9.28 -7.19 -6.35
C LYS A 52 7.79 -7.42 -6.44
N VAL A 53 7.21 -7.09 -7.58
CA VAL A 53 5.87 -7.55 -7.97
C VAL A 53 6.03 -8.78 -8.85
N LEU A 54 5.51 -9.91 -8.41
CA LEU A 54 5.59 -11.20 -9.07
C LEU A 54 4.29 -11.54 -9.79
N ALA A 55 4.38 -12.33 -10.86
CA ALA A 55 3.21 -12.91 -11.51
C ALA A 55 2.59 -13.98 -10.59
N ASP A 56 1.26 -14.05 -10.56
CA ASP A 56 0.49 -14.89 -9.64
C ASP A 56 0.96 -16.35 -9.63
N GLY A 57 1.27 -16.87 -8.43
CA GLY A 57 1.71 -18.24 -8.23
C GLY A 57 3.09 -18.58 -8.81
N THR A 58 3.93 -17.58 -9.13
CA THR A 58 5.26 -17.78 -9.70
C THR A 58 6.33 -16.93 -9.02
N GLU A 59 7.60 -17.22 -9.29
CA GLU A 59 8.74 -16.38 -8.90
C GLU A 59 9.17 -15.40 -10.00
N ASN A 60 8.41 -15.32 -11.10
CA ASN A 60 8.73 -14.44 -12.21
C ASN A 60 8.24 -13.02 -11.95
N THR A 61 9.06 -12.02 -12.29
CA THR A 61 8.67 -10.61 -12.20
C THR A 61 7.46 -10.33 -13.10
N SER A 62 6.43 -9.72 -12.53
CA SER A 62 5.25 -9.24 -13.24
C SER A 62 5.55 -7.99 -14.04
N ARG A 63 4.83 -7.77 -15.13
CA ARG A 63 4.87 -6.48 -15.83
C ARG A 63 4.38 -5.32 -14.95
N LEU A 64 3.57 -5.59 -13.93
CA LEU A 64 3.16 -4.57 -12.95
C LEU A 64 4.33 -4.01 -12.14
N ASP A 65 5.45 -4.73 -12.06
CA ASP A 65 6.65 -4.30 -11.35
C ASP A 65 7.25 -2.98 -11.89
N SER A 66 7.05 -2.69 -13.18
CA SER A 66 7.51 -1.43 -13.79
C SER A 66 6.60 -0.23 -13.49
N TYR A 67 5.42 -0.47 -12.93
CA TYR A 67 4.45 0.57 -12.59
C TYR A 67 4.54 1.02 -11.13
N VAL A 68 5.55 0.54 -10.40
CA VAL A 68 5.74 0.88 -9.01
C VAL A 68 7.19 1.30 -8.78
N VAL A 69 7.39 2.30 -7.92
CA VAL A 69 8.71 2.80 -7.57
C VAL A 69 9.28 1.93 -6.45
N LYS A 70 10.59 1.70 -6.53
CA LYS A 70 11.39 1.00 -5.53
C LYS A 70 12.43 1.95 -4.95
N PRO A 71 12.83 1.79 -3.68
CA PRO A 71 12.27 0.86 -2.69
C PRO A 71 10.88 1.29 -2.18
N ALA A 72 10.21 0.40 -1.44
CA ALA A 72 9.04 0.72 -0.65
C ALA A 72 9.44 1.41 0.66
N THR A 73 8.50 2.14 1.27
CA THR A 73 8.66 2.58 2.67
C THR A 73 7.84 1.68 3.58
N VAL A 74 8.44 1.07 4.59
CA VAL A 74 7.75 0.28 5.61
C VAL A 74 7.89 0.97 6.95
N THR A 75 6.76 1.25 7.60
CA THR A 75 6.75 1.79 8.96
C THR A 75 6.31 0.70 9.91
N VAL A 76 7.07 0.50 10.98
CA VAL A 76 6.79 -0.47 12.05
C VAL A 76 6.45 0.29 13.32
N VAL A 77 5.26 0.03 13.87
CA VAL A 77 4.82 0.60 15.15
C VAL A 77 4.16 -0.49 15.98
N ASN A 78 4.75 -0.81 17.13
CA ASN A 78 4.27 -1.84 18.06
C ASN A 78 4.07 -3.20 17.38
N GLY A 79 4.99 -3.58 16.49
CA GLY A 79 4.95 -4.83 15.73
C GLY A 79 3.95 -4.85 14.57
N VAL A 80 3.26 -3.73 14.28
CA VAL A 80 2.39 -3.60 13.10
C VAL A 80 3.20 -3.00 11.96
N ASN A 81 3.29 -3.71 10.84
CA ASN A 81 3.97 -3.24 9.64
C ASN A 81 2.97 -2.60 8.68
N THR A 82 3.30 -1.40 8.21
CA THR A 82 2.53 -0.67 7.21
C THR A 82 3.43 -0.33 6.04
N ALA A 83 3.11 -0.83 4.85
CA ALA A 83 3.87 -0.57 3.64
C ALA A 83 3.25 0.58 2.84
N ARG A 84 4.11 1.42 2.26
CA ARG A 84 3.77 2.48 1.31
C ARG A 84 4.48 2.25 0.00
N LEU A 85 3.71 2.19 -1.07
CA LEU A 85 4.19 2.03 -2.44
C LEU A 85 3.83 3.26 -3.27
N THR A 86 4.75 3.73 -4.10
CA THR A 86 4.43 4.74 -5.11
C THR A 86 4.09 4.05 -6.42
N ILE A 87 2.87 4.27 -6.90
CA ILE A 87 2.38 3.79 -8.20
C ILE A 87 2.59 4.88 -9.24
N THR A 88 3.22 4.53 -10.36
CA THR A 88 3.41 5.38 -11.55
C THR A 88 2.31 5.13 -12.58
N SER A 89 2.16 6.03 -13.55
CA SER A 89 1.07 5.99 -14.52
C SER A 89 -0.29 5.82 -13.83
N SER A 90 -0.51 6.59 -12.76
CA SER A 90 -1.61 6.43 -11.82
C SER A 90 -2.98 6.39 -12.50
N ASN A 91 -3.16 7.19 -13.55
CA ASN A 91 -4.36 7.22 -14.37
C ASN A 91 -4.70 5.89 -15.08
N LEU A 92 -3.70 5.05 -15.37
CA LEU A 92 -3.90 3.76 -16.03
C LEU A 92 -4.28 2.66 -15.03
N ILE A 93 -3.74 2.70 -13.80
CA ILE A 93 -4.02 1.72 -12.76
C ILE A 93 -5.25 2.16 -11.98
N THR A 94 -6.41 1.68 -12.40
CA THR A 94 -7.72 2.10 -11.89
C THR A 94 -8.12 1.43 -10.57
N ALA A 95 -7.53 0.29 -10.23
CA ALA A 95 -7.70 -0.35 -8.92
C ALA A 95 -6.39 -0.98 -8.49
N PHE A 96 -6.09 -0.91 -7.20
CA PHE A 96 -4.99 -1.62 -6.56
C PHE A 96 -5.45 -2.09 -5.19
N LYS A 97 -5.59 -3.41 -5.03
CA LYS A 97 -6.08 -4.06 -3.83
C LYS A 97 -5.03 -5.01 -3.29
N VAL A 98 -5.05 -5.20 -1.98
CA VAL A 98 -4.15 -6.11 -1.29
C VAL A 98 -4.99 -7.06 -0.45
N GLU A 99 -4.60 -8.32 -0.39
CA GLU A 99 -5.28 -9.30 0.44
C GLU A 99 -5.03 -9.00 1.92
N GLN A 100 -6.11 -8.89 2.67
CA GLN A 100 -6.14 -8.67 4.10
C GLN A 100 -7.13 -9.67 4.69
N ASN A 101 -6.66 -10.57 5.55
CA ASN A 101 -7.48 -11.61 6.17
C ASN A 101 -8.29 -12.44 5.15
N GLY A 102 -7.68 -12.79 4.01
CA GLY A 102 -8.31 -13.58 2.94
C GLY A 102 -9.29 -12.82 2.06
N GLN A 103 -9.33 -11.49 2.14
CA GLN A 103 -10.17 -10.64 1.30
C GLN A 103 -9.35 -9.57 0.59
N LEU A 104 -9.65 -9.30 -0.68
CA LEU A 104 -9.02 -8.21 -1.41
C LEU A 104 -9.62 -6.86 -0.99
N VAL A 105 -8.81 -6.02 -0.34
CA VAL A 105 -9.18 -4.69 0.16
C VAL A 105 -8.44 -3.63 -0.64
N ASP A 106 -9.13 -2.56 -1.05
CA ASP A 106 -8.50 -1.43 -1.74
C ASP A 106 -7.42 -0.77 -0.86
N ALA A 107 -6.24 -0.54 -1.42
CA ALA A 107 -5.17 0.13 -0.71
C ALA A 107 -5.52 1.62 -0.49
N THR A 108 -5.16 2.15 0.67
CA THR A 108 -5.48 3.54 1.03
C THR A 108 -4.60 4.49 0.25
N VAL A 109 -5.17 5.43 -0.50
CA VAL A 109 -4.38 6.48 -1.17
C VAL A 109 -4.04 7.57 -0.16
N VAL A 110 -2.76 7.75 0.14
CA VAL A 110 -2.27 8.73 1.12
C VAL A 110 -1.69 9.99 0.48
N SER A 111 -1.34 9.93 -0.80
CA SER A 111 -0.87 11.10 -1.56
C SER A 111 -1.06 10.90 -3.07
N THR A 112 -1.30 11.99 -3.80
CA THR A 112 -1.43 11.99 -5.26
C THR A 112 -0.63 13.15 -5.86
N ASN A 113 0.14 12.88 -6.91
CA ASN A 113 0.83 13.89 -7.70
C ASN A 113 0.35 13.83 -9.15
N THR A 114 -0.56 14.74 -9.51
CA THR A 114 -1.14 14.81 -10.86
C THR A 114 -0.11 15.19 -11.93
N SER A 115 0.85 16.05 -11.58
CA SER A 115 1.89 16.51 -12.53
C SER A 115 2.83 15.37 -12.94
N ALA A 116 3.26 14.57 -11.96
CA ALA A 116 4.09 13.39 -12.20
C ALA A 116 3.28 12.14 -12.59
N ASN A 117 1.95 12.22 -12.57
CA ASN A 117 1.03 11.09 -12.76
C ASN A 117 1.37 9.90 -11.84
N THR A 118 1.56 10.18 -10.55
CA THR A 118 1.86 9.18 -9.51
C THR A 118 0.89 9.28 -8.34
N ARG A 119 0.79 8.19 -7.57
CA ARG A 119 0.11 8.19 -6.26
C ARG A 119 0.87 7.30 -5.27
N VAL A 120 0.76 7.61 -3.99
CA VAL A 120 1.27 6.76 -2.91
C VAL A 120 0.09 6.03 -2.29
N VAL A 121 0.17 4.71 -2.24
CA VAL A 121 -0.80 3.84 -1.57
C VAL A 121 -0.20 3.25 -0.31
N GLU A 122 -1.05 2.99 0.68
CA GLU A 122 -0.71 2.46 1.99
C GLU A 122 -1.58 1.26 2.33
N PHE A 123 -0.98 0.21 2.88
CA PHE A 123 -1.68 -0.98 3.35
C PHE A 123 -0.87 -1.71 4.43
N PRO A 124 -1.54 -2.43 5.35
CA PRO A 124 -0.86 -3.24 6.35
C PRO A 124 -0.22 -4.50 5.72
N VAL A 125 0.87 -4.96 6.30
CA VAL A 125 1.56 -6.20 5.91
C VAL A 125 1.72 -7.08 7.14
N ALA A 126 1.06 -8.22 7.15
CA ALA A 126 1.07 -9.13 8.29
C ALA A 126 2.45 -9.74 8.55
N ASP A 127 3.16 -10.10 7.47
CA ASP A 127 4.45 -10.77 7.51
C ASP A 127 5.26 -10.31 6.28
N LEU A 128 6.39 -9.63 6.52
CA LEU A 128 7.24 -9.10 5.45
C LEU A 128 8.03 -10.21 4.73
N ASP A 129 8.24 -11.37 5.37
CA ASP A 129 8.93 -12.52 4.78
C ASP A 129 8.01 -13.35 3.87
N SER A 130 6.69 -13.16 4.01
CA SER A 130 5.68 -13.85 3.20
C SER A 130 5.29 -13.02 1.97
N LYS A 131 4.98 -13.72 0.86
CA LYS A 131 4.36 -13.08 -0.30
C LYS A 131 2.98 -12.52 0.07
N VAL A 132 2.72 -11.28 -0.34
CA VAL A 132 1.43 -10.62 -0.14
C VAL A 132 0.63 -10.65 -1.44
N ASN A 133 -0.51 -11.32 -1.44
CA ASN A 133 -1.40 -11.33 -2.61
C ASN A 133 -1.98 -9.94 -2.86
N ALA A 134 -2.02 -9.52 -4.12
CA ALA A 134 -2.56 -8.24 -4.54
C ALA A 134 -3.28 -8.37 -5.88
N TYR A 135 -4.12 -7.38 -6.18
CA TYR A 135 -4.90 -7.32 -7.40
C TYR A 135 -4.79 -5.92 -8.01
N ALA A 136 -4.61 -5.85 -9.33
CA ALA A 136 -4.58 -4.59 -10.04
C ALA A 136 -5.44 -4.63 -11.31
N GLU A 137 -6.13 -3.51 -11.57
CA GLU A 137 -6.82 -3.26 -12.84
C GLU A 137 -6.11 -2.16 -13.63
N ILE A 138 -5.71 -2.47 -14.85
CA ILE A 138 -5.11 -1.52 -15.79
C ILE A 138 -6.12 -1.22 -16.90
N LYS A 139 -6.37 0.06 -17.18
CA LYS A 139 -7.18 0.51 -18.33
C LYS A 139 -6.37 1.47 -19.18
N ILE A 140 -6.32 1.21 -20.48
CA ILE A 140 -5.67 2.09 -21.47
C ILE A 140 -6.71 2.45 -22.54
N PRO A 141 -7.45 3.56 -22.34
CA PRO A 141 -8.60 3.90 -23.20
C PRO A 141 -8.26 4.09 -24.67
N VAL A 142 -7.08 4.65 -24.96
CA VAL A 142 -6.63 4.95 -26.33
C VAL A 142 -6.51 3.72 -27.24
N ILE A 143 -6.40 2.53 -26.65
CA ILE A 143 -6.36 1.24 -27.36
C ILE A 143 -7.49 0.30 -26.90
N ASN A 144 -8.49 0.82 -26.18
CA ASN A 144 -9.60 0.05 -25.59
C ASN A 144 -9.14 -1.20 -24.81
N TYR A 145 -8.05 -1.07 -24.05
CA TYR A 145 -7.47 -2.17 -23.30
C TYR A 145 -7.92 -2.17 -21.84
N THR A 146 -8.30 -3.33 -21.32
CA THR A 146 -8.52 -3.58 -19.89
C THR A 146 -7.82 -4.87 -19.48
N GLY A 147 -6.91 -4.78 -18.51
CA GLY A 147 -6.24 -5.91 -17.89
C GLY A 147 -6.61 -6.02 -16.41
N LYS A 148 -6.85 -7.23 -15.94
CA LYS A 148 -7.12 -7.55 -14.53
C LYS A 148 -6.13 -8.61 -14.11
N TYR A 149 -5.41 -8.36 -13.02
CA TYR A 149 -4.28 -9.21 -12.63
C TYR A 149 -4.28 -9.46 -11.14
N ASN A 150 -4.18 -10.74 -10.77
CA ASN A 150 -3.61 -11.11 -9.49
C ASN A 150 -2.08 -11.06 -9.62
N VAL A 151 -1.43 -10.58 -8.57
CA VAL A 151 0.03 -10.50 -8.44
C VAL A 151 0.41 -10.76 -6.98
N GLN A 152 1.69 -10.99 -6.75
CA GLN A 152 2.22 -11.16 -5.41
C GLN A 152 3.33 -10.15 -5.15
N LEU A 153 3.27 -9.44 -4.03
CA LEU A 153 4.35 -8.58 -3.57
C LEU A 153 5.30 -9.41 -2.72
N GLN A 154 6.60 -9.36 -3.01
CA GLN A 154 7.63 -9.97 -2.20
C GLN A 154 8.59 -8.89 -1.73
N PHE A 155 8.59 -8.62 -0.43
CA PHE A 155 9.55 -7.71 0.20
C PHE A 155 10.86 -8.45 0.45
N ASP A 156 11.96 -7.71 0.39
CA ASP A 156 13.29 -8.18 0.70
C ASP A 156 13.70 -7.67 2.10
N THR A 157 13.44 -8.47 3.13
CA THR A 157 13.73 -8.09 4.52
C THR A 157 15.22 -7.98 4.83
N ASP A 158 16.09 -8.60 4.02
CA ASP A 158 17.54 -8.46 4.11
C ASP A 158 18.04 -7.08 3.63
N SER A 159 17.19 -6.31 2.93
CA SER A 159 17.51 -4.95 2.46
C SER A 159 17.35 -3.84 3.52
N ILE A 160 16.89 -4.21 4.72
CA ILE A 160 16.53 -3.30 5.83
C ILE A 160 17.76 -2.81 6.61
#